data_AF-A0A7K2DDP1-F1
#
_entry.id   AF-A0A7K2DDP1-F1
#
_cell.length_a   1.000
_cell.length_b   1.000
_cell.length_c   1.000
_cell.angle_alpha   90.00
_cell.angle_beta   90.00
_cell.angle_gamma   90.00
#
_symmetry.space_group_name_H-M   'P 1'
#
loop_
_entity.id
_entity.type
_entity.pdbx_description
1 polymer ?
#
loop_
_entity_poly.entity_id
_entity_poly.type
_entity_poly.pdbx_seq_one_letter_code
_entity_poly.pdbx_strand_id
1 'polypeptide(L)'
;MSRDQLAFWVAVVANGVTFVQIIPQIARLIRTGRTEGVSPIWAAAGMTINLGWLTYVVENGFWETIPSIFAAISSFGLALFLLYRNGVSVRVSLLVGAAVIVASVVIQRAAGWTVLGTVLGLSNGLYLGPALIAAWRTYAPVGISPGTWWLTVLEGFKWGLYGVLVAAVPIVVYGSTAILLAVGVLLRLWMTRHRIQAALGHTA
;
A
#
# COMPACT_ATOMS: atom_id res chain seq x y z
N MET A 1 29.26 -4.45 9.69
CA MET A 1 28.00 -5.10 9.25
C MET A 1 28.04 -5.23 7.74
N SER A 2 27.84 -6.42 7.19
CA SER A 2 27.81 -6.61 5.72
C SER A 2 26.53 -5.99 5.12
N ARG A 3 26.53 -5.75 3.80
CA ARG A 3 25.34 -5.26 3.08
C ARG A 3 24.14 -6.19 3.25
N ASP A 4 24.37 -7.50 3.23
CA ASP A 4 23.32 -8.51 3.39
C ASP A 4 22.74 -8.51 4.81
N GLN A 5 23.59 -8.35 5.83
CA GLN A 5 23.15 -8.19 7.22
C GLN A 5 22.31 -6.92 7.41
N LEU A 6 22.69 -5.82 6.75
CA LEU A 6 21.91 -4.58 6.78
C LEU A 6 20.55 -4.77 6.10
N ALA A 7 20.50 -5.41 4.93
CA ALA A 7 19.25 -5.69 4.22
C ALA A 7 18.30 -6.55 5.05
N PHE A 8 18.83 -7.59 5.71
CA PHE A 8 18.06 -8.44 6.62
C PHE A 8 17.40 -7.63 7.76
N TRP A 9 18.17 -6.81 8.47
CA TRP A 9 17.63 -6.01 9.58
C TRP A 9 16.62 -4.96 9.12
N VAL A 10 16.85 -4.33 7.97
CA VAL A 10 15.87 -3.41 7.35
C VAL A 10 14.57 -4.14 7.06
N ALA A 11 14.63 -5.36 6.50
CA ALA A 11 13.45 -6.16 6.24
C ALA A 11 12.71 -6.54 7.54
N VAL A 12 13.42 -6.95 8.59
CA VAL A 12 12.79 -7.27 9.90
C VAL A 12 12.03 -6.07 10.47
N VAL A 13 12.63 -4.88 10.45
CA VAL A 13 11.96 -3.65 10.91
C VAL A 13 10.77 -3.29 9.99
N ALA A 14 10.92 -3.47 8.67
CA ALA A 14 9.85 -3.24 7.71
C ALA A 14 8.63 -4.12 8.00
N ASN A 15 8.86 -5.41 8.26
CA ASN A 15 7.84 -6.37 8.63
C ASN A 15 7.08 -5.91 9.89
N GLY A 16 7.79 -5.62 10.99
CA GLY A 16 7.16 -5.23 12.26
C GLY A 16 6.25 -4.01 12.13
N VAL A 17 6.68 -2.97 11.40
CA VAL A 17 5.87 -1.77 11.18
C VAL A 17 4.64 -2.07 10.31
N THR A 18 4.76 -2.95 9.32
CA THR A 18 3.64 -3.32 8.43
C THR A 18 2.51 -3.96 9.23
N PHE A 19 2.84 -4.87 10.16
CA PHE A 19 1.86 -5.47 11.06
C PHE A 19 1.09 -4.43 11.88
N VAL A 20 1.79 -3.44 12.45
CA VAL A 20 1.15 -2.39 13.27
C VAL A 20 0.17 -1.55 12.47
N GLN A 21 0.48 -1.24 11.20
CA GLN A 21 -0.38 -0.40 10.36
C GLN A 21 -1.70 -1.07 9.97
N ILE A 22 -1.72 -2.39 9.88
CA ILE A 22 -2.87 -3.14 9.37
C ILE A 22 -3.94 -3.37 10.46
N ILE A 23 -3.52 -3.48 11.72
CA ILE A 23 -4.40 -3.82 12.86
C ILE A 23 -5.63 -2.89 13.01
N PRO A 24 -5.52 -1.55 12.94
CA PRO A 24 -6.64 -0.68 13.28
C PRO A 24 -7.87 -0.82 12.38
N GLN A 25 -7.68 -0.97 11.07
CA GLN A 25 -8.80 -1.08 10.13
C GLN A 25 -9.54 -2.42 10.29
N ILE A 26 -8.79 -3.51 10.43
CA ILE A 26 -9.37 -4.84 10.64
C ILE A 26 -10.09 -4.90 11.98
N ALA A 27 -9.48 -4.39 13.05
CA ALA A 27 -10.09 -4.35 14.38
C ALA A 27 -11.39 -3.54 14.37
N ARG A 28 -11.45 -2.40 13.66
CA ARG A 28 -12.67 -1.61 13.48
C ARG A 28 -13.75 -2.43 12.77
N LEU A 29 -13.41 -3.11 11.68
CA LEU A 29 -14.36 -3.89 10.88
C LEU A 29 -14.94 -5.07 11.68
N ILE A 30 -14.09 -5.78 12.43
CA ILE A 30 -14.50 -6.87 13.35
C ILE A 30 -15.42 -6.33 14.45
N ARG A 31 -15.04 -5.22 15.10
CA ARG A 31 -15.76 -4.71 16.27
C ARG A 31 -17.10 -4.08 15.91
N THR A 32 -17.17 -3.35 14.79
CA THR A 32 -18.33 -2.50 14.48
C THR A 32 -19.24 -3.08 13.40
N GLY A 33 -18.75 -4.01 12.57
CA GLY A 33 -19.47 -4.51 11.39
C GLY A 33 -19.75 -3.45 10.32
N ARG A 34 -19.36 -2.18 10.55
CA ARG A 34 -19.61 -1.07 9.63
C ARG A 34 -18.64 -1.13 8.46
N THR A 35 -19.19 -1.29 7.27
CA THR A 35 -18.45 -1.41 6.01
C THR A 35 -18.24 -0.07 5.30
N GLU A 36 -18.87 0.99 5.82
CA GLU A 36 -18.76 2.36 5.32
C GLU A 36 -17.29 2.81 5.22
N GLY A 37 -16.90 3.22 4.00
CA GLY A 37 -15.56 3.68 3.68
C GLY A 37 -14.54 2.57 3.39
N VAL A 38 -14.93 1.30 3.43
CA VAL A 38 -14.05 0.17 3.09
C VAL A 38 -14.47 -0.43 1.75
N SER A 39 -13.66 -0.22 0.72
CA SER A 39 -13.97 -0.69 -0.64
C SER A 39 -13.65 -2.19 -0.82
N PRO A 40 -14.61 -3.03 -1.28
CA PRO A 40 -14.33 -4.40 -1.70
C PRO A 40 -13.33 -4.52 -2.85
N ILE A 41 -13.35 -3.58 -3.82
CA ILE A 41 -12.41 -3.58 -4.96
C ILE A 41 -10.98 -3.37 -4.49
N TRP A 42 -10.75 -2.34 -3.67
CA TRP A 42 -9.48 -2.13 -2.95
C TRP A 42 -8.98 -3.39 -2.25
N ALA A 43 -9.83 -4.07 -1.49
CA ALA A 43 -9.42 -5.27 -0.76
C ALA A 43 -9.03 -6.43 -1.70
N ALA A 44 -9.81 -6.66 -2.78
CA ALA A 44 -9.48 -7.67 -3.78
C ALA A 44 -8.21 -7.34 -4.57
N ALA A 45 -8.09 -6.11 -5.07
CA ALA A 45 -6.90 -5.66 -5.79
C ALA A 45 -5.66 -5.71 -4.89
N GLY A 46 -5.78 -5.32 -3.62
CA GLY A 46 -4.72 -5.37 -2.62
C GLY A 46 -4.23 -6.79 -2.39
N MET A 47 -5.16 -7.73 -2.19
CA MET A 47 -4.83 -9.15 -2.05
C MET A 47 -4.10 -9.68 -3.30
N THR A 48 -4.63 -9.39 -4.49
CA THR A 48 -4.07 -9.89 -5.74
C THR A 48 -2.71 -9.29 -6.07
N ILE A 49 -2.51 -7.98 -5.87
CA ILE A 49 -1.22 -7.33 -6.08
C ILE A 49 -0.16 -7.90 -5.13
N ASN A 50 -0.53 -8.20 -3.88
CA ASN A 50 0.38 -8.85 -2.96
C ASN A 50 0.67 -10.32 -3.33
N LEU A 51 -0.26 -11.04 -3.96
CA LEU A 51 0.04 -12.34 -4.57
C LEU A 51 1.04 -12.20 -5.72
N GLY A 52 0.90 -11.16 -6.56
CA GLY A 52 1.89 -10.82 -7.58
C GLY A 52 3.27 -10.57 -6.98
N TRP A 53 3.35 -9.76 -5.91
CA TRP A 53 4.58 -9.55 -5.16
C TRP A 53 5.16 -10.84 -4.60
N LEU A 54 4.31 -11.71 -4.02
CA LEU A 54 4.74 -13.01 -3.51
C LEU A 54 5.44 -13.84 -4.59
N THR A 55 4.84 -13.94 -5.78
CA THR A 55 5.44 -14.67 -6.89
C THR A 55 6.77 -14.05 -7.34
N TYR A 56 6.83 -12.71 -7.41
CA TYR A 56 8.06 -12.00 -7.77
C TYR A 56 9.19 -12.23 -6.77
N VAL A 57 8.91 -12.14 -5.46
CA VAL A 57 9.96 -12.27 -4.43
C VAL A 57 10.42 -13.71 -4.26
N VAL A 58 9.54 -14.69 -4.45
CA VAL A 58 9.90 -16.12 -4.42
C VAL A 58 10.82 -16.45 -5.59
N GLU A 59 10.48 -15.99 -6.79
CA GLU A 59 11.32 -16.19 -7.98
C GLU A 59 12.71 -15.55 -7.82
N ASN A 60 12.77 -14.34 -7.28
CA ASN A 60 14.03 -13.59 -7.17
C ASN A 60 14.78 -13.86 -5.85
N GLY A 61 14.28 -14.76 -5.00
CA GLY A 61 14.94 -15.17 -3.76
C GLY A 61 14.93 -14.13 -2.62
N PHE A 62 14.00 -13.18 -2.63
CA PHE A 62 13.86 -12.14 -1.60
C PHE A 62 13.00 -12.61 -0.42
N TRP A 63 13.44 -13.69 0.24
CA TRP A 63 12.66 -14.41 1.25
C TRP A 63 12.32 -13.58 2.48
N GLU A 64 13.13 -12.57 2.82
CA GLU A 64 12.92 -11.73 4.01
C GLU A 64 11.66 -10.86 3.92
N THR A 65 11.16 -10.67 2.69
CA THR A 65 9.97 -9.86 2.40
C THR A 65 8.66 -10.63 2.61
N ILE A 66 8.73 -11.96 2.56
CA ILE A 66 7.58 -12.86 2.56
C ILE A 66 6.66 -12.67 3.77
N PRO A 67 7.13 -12.50 5.02
CA PRO A 67 6.22 -12.36 6.16
C PRO A 67 5.28 -11.14 6.03
N SER A 68 5.77 -10.01 5.51
CA SER A 68 4.97 -8.80 5.30
C SER A 68 3.94 -8.98 4.19
N ILE A 69 4.31 -9.70 3.13
CA ILE A 69 3.42 -10.01 2.02
C ILE A 69 2.31 -10.95 2.48
N PHE A 70 2.61 -11.98 3.28
CA PHE A 70 1.60 -12.83 3.90
C PHE A 70 0.68 -12.06 4.84
N ALA A 71 1.23 -11.15 5.65
CA ALA A 71 0.43 -10.28 6.51
C ALA A 71 -0.55 -9.44 5.69
N ALA A 72 -0.08 -8.85 4.58
CA ALA A 72 -0.91 -8.06 3.67
C ALA A 72 -2.00 -8.92 3.00
N ILE A 73 -1.64 -10.07 2.40
CA ILE A 73 -2.60 -11.00 1.77
C ILE A 73 -3.68 -11.41 2.77
N SER A 74 -3.27 -11.85 3.97
CA SER A 74 -4.20 -12.31 5.01
C SER A 74 -5.15 -11.19 5.44
N SER A 75 -4.63 -9.97 5.52
CA SER A 75 -5.37 -8.79 5.95
C SER A 75 -6.39 -8.34 4.91
N PHE A 76 -6.01 -8.28 3.65
CA PHE A 76 -6.92 -7.98 2.55
C PHE A 76 -7.96 -9.08 2.35
N GLY A 77 -7.56 -10.34 2.48
CA GLY A 77 -8.46 -11.49 2.44
C GLY A 77 -9.48 -11.46 3.58
N LEU A 78 -9.04 -11.15 4.81
CA LEU A 78 -9.92 -10.99 5.96
C LEU A 78 -10.87 -9.81 5.77
N ALA A 79 -10.39 -8.67 5.25
CA ALA A 79 -11.25 -7.54 4.94
C ALA A 79 -12.34 -7.90 3.91
N LEU A 80 -11.98 -8.59 2.82
CA LEU A 80 -12.94 -9.11 1.83
C LEU A 80 -13.96 -10.05 2.45
N PHE A 81 -13.51 -11.01 3.27
CA PHE A 81 -14.37 -11.96 3.95
C PHE A 81 -15.36 -11.26 4.88
N LEU A 82 -14.89 -10.29 5.68
CA LEU A 82 -15.74 -9.52 6.58
C LEU A 82 -16.73 -8.62 5.83
N LEU A 83 -16.33 -8.04 4.69
CA LEU A 83 -17.24 -7.29 3.82
C LEU A 83 -18.36 -8.17 3.28
N TYR A 84 -18.02 -9.35 2.75
CA TYR A 84 -19.00 -10.34 2.29
C TYR A 84 -19.93 -10.77 3.44
N ARG A 85 -19.37 -11.11 4.60
CA ARG A 85 -20.12 -11.51 5.79
C ARG A 85 -21.10 -10.42 6.27
N ASN A 86 -20.74 -9.15 6.13
CA ASN A 86 -21.57 -8.00 6.50
C ASN A 86 -22.50 -7.54 5.36
N GLY A 87 -22.78 -8.40 4.36
CA GLY A 87 -23.78 -8.17 3.33
C GLY A 87 -23.32 -7.35 2.13
N VAL A 88 -22.03 -7.02 2.02
CA VAL A 88 -21.50 -6.29 0.86
C VAL A 88 -21.22 -7.27 -0.28
N SER A 89 -21.73 -6.95 -1.47
CA SER A 89 -21.42 -7.73 -2.68
C SER A 89 -19.94 -7.61 -3.05
N VAL A 90 -19.24 -8.75 -3.08
CA VAL A 90 -17.81 -8.83 -3.45
C VAL A 90 -17.58 -9.36 -4.87
N ARG A 91 -18.64 -9.74 -5.60
CA ARG A 91 -18.54 -10.44 -6.90
C ARG A 91 -17.71 -9.66 -7.92
N VAL A 92 -18.02 -8.37 -8.11
CA VAL A 92 -17.27 -7.50 -9.03
C VAL A 92 -15.82 -7.36 -8.60
N SER A 93 -15.56 -7.27 -7.30
CA SER A 93 -14.21 -7.17 -6.75
C SER A 93 -13.38 -8.43 -7.01
N LEU A 94 -13.99 -9.62 -6.87
CA LEU A 94 -13.35 -10.88 -7.22
C LEU A 94 -13.04 -10.97 -8.72
N LEU A 95 -13.94 -10.47 -9.59
CA LEU A 95 -13.69 -10.40 -11.03
C LEU A 95 -12.55 -9.43 -11.37
N VAL A 96 -12.48 -8.27 -10.71
CA VAL A 96 -11.35 -7.35 -10.84
C VAL A 96 -10.06 -8.02 -10.36
N GLY A 97 -10.08 -8.72 -9.23
CA GLY A 97 -8.92 -9.51 -8.76
C GLY A 97 -8.48 -10.54 -9.78
N ALA A 98 -9.40 -11.32 -10.34
CA ALA A 98 -9.10 -12.30 -11.40
C ALA A 98 -8.49 -11.63 -12.65
N ALA A 99 -9.03 -10.48 -13.08
CA ALA A 99 -8.48 -9.72 -14.19
C ALA A 99 -7.04 -9.25 -13.90
N VAL A 100 -6.74 -8.81 -12.68
CA VAL A 100 -5.38 -8.42 -12.26
C VAL A 100 -4.43 -9.62 -12.27
N ILE A 101 -4.89 -10.82 -11.85
CA ILE A 101 -4.09 -12.05 -11.96
C ILE A 101 -3.74 -12.32 -13.43
N VAL A 102 -4.75 -12.34 -14.31
CA VAL A 102 -4.56 -12.60 -15.74
C VAL A 102 -3.60 -11.57 -16.35
N ALA A 103 -3.81 -10.28 -16.07
CA ALA A 103 -2.92 -9.22 -16.53
C ALA A 103 -1.49 -9.42 -16.03
N SER A 104 -1.30 -9.80 -14.77
CA SER A 104 0.02 -10.07 -14.18
C SER A 104 0.72 -11.22 -14.90
N VAL A 105 0.01 -12.31 -15.17
CA VAL A 105 0.54 -13.47 -15.92
C VAL A 105 0.91 -13.06 -17.35
N VAL A 106 0.05 -12.31 -18.03
CA VAL A 106 0.32 -11.85 -19.40
C VAL A 106 1.56 -10.95 -19.44
N ILE A 107 1.67 -9.98 -18.54
CA ILE A 107 2.84 -9.09 -18.44
C ILE A 107 4.11 -9.90 -18.15
N GLN A 108 4.05 -10.83 -17.20
CA GLN A 108 5.19 -11.69 -16.87
C GLN A 108 5.65 -12.52 -18.07
N ARG A 109 4.72 -13.12 -18.81
CA ARG A 109 5.03 -13.98 -19.97
C ARG A 109 5.55 -13.19 -21.16
N ALA A 110 5.04 -11.98 -21.38
CA ALA A 110 5.39 -11.15 -22.52
C ALA A 110 6.66 -10.30 -22.29
N ALA A 111 6.89 -9.83 -21.07
CA ALA A 111 7.90 -8.81 -20.76
C ALA A 111 8.83 -9.17 -19.59
N GLY A 112 8.63 -10.33 -18.94
CA GLY A 112 9.49 -10.84 -17.89
C GLY A 112 9.24 -10.26 -16.49
N TRP A 113 9.99 -10.78 -15.52
CA TRP A 113 9.83 -10.49 -14.09
C TRP A 113 10.14 -9.05 -13.71
N THR A 114 11.14 -8.43 -14.33
CA THR A 114 11.49 -7.02 -14.06
C THR A 114 10.32 -6.10 -14.39
N VAL A 115 9.70 -6.29 -15.56
CA VAL A 115 8.58 -5.45 -15.99
C VAL A 115 7.35 -5.69 -15.12
N LEU A 116 7.01 -6.95 -14.82
CA LEU A 116 5.94 -7.26 -13.86
C LEU A 116 6.21 -6.56 -12.52
N GLY A 117 7.40 -6.75 -11.95
CA GLY A 117 7.78 -6.15 -10.68
C GLY A 117 7.67 -4.63 -10.70
N THR A 118 8.10 -3.97 -11.78
CA THR A 118 7.97 -2.51 -11.92
C THR A 118 6.50 -2.08 -11.99
N VAL A 119 5.65 -2.81 -12.71
CA VAL A 119 4.19 -2.55 -12.74
C VAL A 119 3.58 -2.71 -11.35
N LEU A 120 3.97 -3.76 -10.61
CA LEU A 120 3.56 -3.95 -9.22
C LEU A 120 4.07 -2.81 -8.31
N GLY A 121 5.29 -2.32 -8.51
CA GLY A 121 5.84 -1.15 -7.82
C GLY A 121 5.07 0.13 -8.08
N LEU A 122 4.69 0.36 -9.33
CA LEU A 122 3.88 1.51 -9.75
C LEU A 122 2.43 1.40 -9.29
N SER A 123 1.94 0.20 -8.98
CA SER A 123 0.57 0.00 -8.51
C SER A 123 0.26 0.73 -7.18
N ASN A 124 1.29 1.08 -6.38
CA ASN A 124 1.14 2.03 -5.26
C ASN A 124 0.54 3.37 -5.68
N GLY A 125 0.81 3.82 -6.91
CA GLY A 125 0.19 4.99 -7.50
C GLY A 125 -1.33 4.85 -7.63
N LEU A 126 -1.84 3.64 -7.86
CA LEU A 126 -3.29 3.40 -7.91
C LEU A 126 -3.93 3.53 -6.52
N TYR A 127 -3.23 3.12 -5.46
CA TYR A 127 -3.72 3.18 -4.09
C TYR A 127 -3.62 4.59 -3.47
N LEU A 128 -2.49 5.25 -3.67
CA LEU A 128 -2.15 6.51 -3.01
C LEU A 128 -2.45 7.74 -3.88
N GLY A 129 -2.46 7.58 -5.20
CA GLY A 129 -2.65 8.66 -6.17
C GLY A 129 -3.99 9.39 -6.05
N PRO A 130 -5.14 8.71 -5.87
CA PRO A 130 -6.42 9.40 -5.67
C PRO A 130 -6.41 10.33 -4.45
N ALA A 131 -5.77 9.92 -3.36
CA ALA A 131 -5.67 10.72 -2.15
C ALA A 131 -4.75 11.94 -2.34
N LEU A 132 -3.67 11.80 -3.11
CA LEU A 132 -2.85 12.93 -3.56
C LEU A 132 -3.69 13.92 -4.38
N ILE A 133 -4.37 13.44 -5.43
CA ILE A 133 -5.21 14.28 -6.30
C ILE A 133 -6.28 15.00 -5.47
N ALA A 134 -6.94 14.31 -4.55
CA ALA A 134 -7.94 14.89 -3.66
C ALA A 134 -7.35 15.99 -2.77
N ALA A 135 -6.17 15.76 -2.17
CA ALA A 135 -5.49 16.76 -1.34
C ALA A 135 -5.18 18.05 -2.12
N TRP A 136 -4.73 17.91 -3.37
CA TRP A 136 -4.37 19.04 -4.23
C TRP A 136 -5.58 19.77 -4.80
N ARG A 137 -6.70 19.08 -5.03
CA ARG A 137 -7.95 19.69 -5.49
C ARG A 137 -8.76 20.36 -4.37
N THR A 138 -8.54 19.97 -3.11
CA THR A 138 -9.30 20.50 -1.97
C THR A 138 -8.71 21.81 -1.48
N TYR A 139 -9.54 22.85 -1.30
CA TYR A 139 -9.10 24.16 -0.83
C TYR A 139 -8.44 24.12 0.57
N ALA A 140 -9.06 23.40 1.51
CA ALA A 140 -8.58 23.14 2.87
C ALA A 140 -8.77 21.65 3.24
N PRO A 141 -7.73 20.81 3.14
CA PRO A 141 -7.83 19.35 3.32
C PRO A 141 -7.86 18.92 4.80
N VAL A 142 -8.91 19.32 5.54
CA VAL A 142 -9.07 19.10 6.99
C VAL A 142 -9.20 17.63 7.42
N GLY A 143 -9.52 16.71 6.51
CA GLY A 143 -9.70 15.27 6.80
C GLY A 143 -8.47 14.39 6.61
N ILE A 144 -7.30 14.97 6.28
CA ILE A 144 -6.10 14.20 5.96
C ILE A 144 -5.14 14.20 7.17
N SER A 145 -4.87 13.02 7.73
CA SER A 145 -3.90 12.85 8.83
C SER A 145 -2.45 12.92 8.32
N PRO A 146 -1.63 13.89 8.77
CA PRO A 146 -0.20 13.93 8.42
C PRO A 146 0.56 12.68 8.88
N GLY A 147 0.16 12.08 10.00
CA GLY A 147 0.80 10.90 10.57
C GLY A 147 0.73 9.69 9.63
N THR A 148 -0.40 9.49 8.94
CA THR A 148 -0.55 8.41 7.96
C THR A 148 0.45 8.56 6.82
N TRP A 149 0.66 9.78 6.33
CA TRP A 149 1.58 10.02 5.22
C TRP A 149 3.04 9.93 5.63
N TRP A 150 3.39 10.30 6.86
CA TRP A 150 4.73 10.02 7.39
C TRP A 150 5.00 8.52 7.54
N LEU A 151 4.00 7.72 7.94
CA LEU A 151 4.11 6.26 7.94
C LEU A 151 4.32 5.70 6.52
N THR A 152 3.66 6.28 5.51
CA THR A 152 3.88 5.93 4.10
C THR A 152 5.28 6.32 3.61
N VAL A 153 5.82 7.48 4.02
CA VAL A 153 7.23 7.84 3.74
C VAL A 153 8.18 6.83 4.36
N LEU A 154 7.96 6.46 5.62
CA LEU A 154 8.77 5.46 6.31
C LEU A 154 8.69 4.10 5.60
N GLU A 155 7.50 3.69 5.18
CA GLU A 155 7.29 2.47 4.41
C GLU A 155 8.08 2.49 3.09
N GLY A 156 7.92 3.56 2.30
CA GLY A 156 8.63 3.70 1.05
C GLY A 156 10.14 3.78 1.23
N PHE A 157 10.62 4.41 2.32
CA PHE A 157 12.05 4.47 2.65
C PHE A 157 12.63 3.10 2.97
N LYS A 158 11.98 2.30 3.84
CA LYS A 158 12.48 0.97 4.22
C LYS A 158 12.54 0.04 3.01
N TRP A 159 11.47 -0.02 2.22
CA TRP A 159 11.41 -0.88 1.04
C TRP A 159 12.32 -0.39 -0.08
N GLY A 160 12.36 0.92 -0.32
CA GLY A 160 13.28 1.52 -1.29
C GLY A 160 14.74 1.26 -0.94
N LEU A 161 15.12 1.43 0.33
CA LEU A 161 16.46 1.12 0.82
C LEU A 161 16.79 -0.37 0.67
N TYR A 162 15.87 -1.26 1.06
CA TYR A 162 16.03 -2.70 0.83
C TYR A 162 16.25 -3.00 -0.66
N GLY A 163 15.43 -2.44 -1.55
CA GLY A 163 15.57 -2.59 -3.00
C GLY A 163 16.92 -2.13 -3.54
N VAL A 164 17.47 -1.02 -3.02
CA VAL A 164 18.82 -0.55 -3.37
C VAL A 164 19.88 -1.55 -2.89
N LEU A 165 19.74 -2.07 -1.67
CA LEU A 165 20.71 -2.99 -1.08
C LEU A 165 20.78 -4.33 -1.83
N VAL A 166 19.64 -4.83 -2.30
CA VAL A 166 19.56 -6.09 -3.07
C VAL A 166 19.56 -5.88 -4.59
N ALA A 167 19.82 -4.65 -5.06
CA ALA A 167 19.82 -4.26 -6.48
C ALA A 167 18.52 -4.60 -7.24
N ALA A 168 17.37 -4.61 -6.56
CA ALA A 168 16.06 -4.90 -7.15
C ALA A 168 15.33 -3.63 -7.57
N VAL A 169 15.48 -3.25 -8.85
CA VAL A 169 14.82 -2.06 -9.43
C VAL A 169 13.31 -2.01 -9.17
N PRO A 170 12.53 -3.08 -9.32
CA PRO A 170 11.11 -3.10 -8.96
C PRO A 170 10.78 -2.63 -7.53
N ILE A 171 11.58 -3.07 -6.55
CA ILE A 171 11.37 -2.73 -5.14
C ILE A 171 11.79 -1.27 -4.88
N VAL A 172 12.84 -0.79 -5.57
CA VAL A 172 13.20 0.64 -5.55
C VAL A 172 12.04 1.49 -6.10
N VAL A 173 11.44 1.10 -7.22
CA VAL A 173 10.29 1.80 -7.81
C VAL A 173 9.10 1.82 -6.86
N TYR A 174 8.80 0.71 -6.17
CA TYR A 174 7.78 0.66 -5.12
C TYR A 174 8.03 1.73 -4.05
N GLY A 175 9.25 1.74 -3.50
CA GLY A 175 9.63 2.66 -2.43
C GLY A 175 9.62 4.13 -2.86
N SER A 176 10.22 4.43 -4.02
CA SER A 176 10.26 5.79 -4.57
C SER A 176 8.85 6.32 -4.87
N THR A 177 7.98 5.50 -5.44
CA THR A 177 6.59 5.91 -5.75
C THR A 177 5.83 6.24 -4.46
N ALA A 178 5.94 5.42 -3.42
CA ALA A 178 5.31 5.68 -2.13
C ALA A 178 5.82 6.98 -1.49
N ILE A 179 7.13 7.22 -1.50
CA ILE A 179 7.74 8.45 -0.98
C ILE A 179 7.23 9.67 -1.76
N LEU A 180 7.28 9.64 -3.09
CA LEU A 180 6.89 10.78 -3.93
C LEU A 180 5.43 11.19 -3.68
N LEU A 181 4.52 10.21 -3.64
CA LEU A 181 3.10 10.47 -3.39
C LEU A 181 2.87 11.01 -1.97
N ALA A 182 3.55 10.44 -0.98
CA ALA A 182 3.40 10.87 0.41
C ALA A 182 3.97 12.26 0.69
N VAL A 183 5.16 12.56 0.16
CA VAL A 183 5.75 13.90 0.22
C VAL A 183 4.86 14.91 -0.50
N GLY A 184 4.28 14.54 -1.65
CA GLY A 184 3.32 15.39 -2.37
C GLY A 184 2.12 15.79 -1.52
N VAL A 185 1.58 14.87 -0.70
CA VAL A 185 0.48 15.19 0.23
C VAL A 185 0.98 16.02 1.41
N LEU A 186 2.09 15.64 2.05
CA LEU A 186 2.64 16.37 3.19
C LEU A 186 2.97 17.83 2.81
N LEU A 187 3.55 18.04 1.63
CA LEU A 187 3.80 19.37 1.08
C LEU A 187 2.49 20.16 0.94
N ARG A 188 1.44 19.53 0.41
CA ARG A 188 0.12 20.16 0.28
C ARG A 188 -0.47 20.57 1.64
N LEU A 189 -0.39 19.70 2.64
CA LEU A 189 -0.85 20.00 4.00
C LEU A 189 -0.08 21.17 4.60
N TRP A 190 1.25 21.18 4.44
CA TRP A 190 2.10 22.26 4.93
C TRP A 190 1.75 23.61 4.28
N MET A 191 1.59 23.66 2.96
CA MET A 191 1.23 24.89 2.23
C MET A 191 -0.16 25.43 2.61
N THR A 192 -1.08 24.56 3.00
CA THR A 192 -2.46 24.94 3.38
C THR A 192 -2.72 25.02 4.86
N ARG A 193 -1.68 24.89 5.70
CA ARG A 193 -1.83 24.87 7.16
C ARG A 193 -2.70 26.01 7.71
N HIS A 194 -2.54 27.22 7.19
CA HIS A 194 -3.31 28.39 7.61
C HIS A 194 -4.79 28.27 7.23
N ARG A 195 -5.09 27.69 6.06
CA ARG A 195 -6.46 27.45 5.59
C ARG A 195 -7.15 26.34 6.37
N ILE A 196 -6.39 25.29 6.71
CA ILE A 196 -6.85 24.19 7.57
C ILE A 196 -7.18 24.73 8.97
N GLN A 197 -6.28 25.52 9.55
CA GLN A 197 -6.49 26.16 10.87
C GLN A 197 -7.74 27.06 10.87
N ALA A 198 -7.90 27.91 9.86
CA ALA A 198 -9.08 28.76 9.72
C ALA A 198 -10.37 27.94 9.61
N ALA A 199 -10.39 26.89 8.78
CA ALA A 199 -11.55 26.03 8.60
C ALA A 199 -11.95 25.28 9.89
N LEU A 200 -10.97 24.81 10.67
CA LEU A 200 -11.22 24.15 11.95
C LEU A 200 -11.68 25.14 13.05
N GLY A 201 -11.21 26.39 12.99
CA GLY A 201 -11.61 27.45 13.91
C GLY A 201 -13.04 27.96 13.74
N HIS A 202 -13.68 27.72 12.58
CA HIS A 202 -15.10 28.03 12.33
C HIS A 202 -16.06 26.92 12.77
N THR A 203 -15.55 25.74 13.12
CA THR A 203 -16.35 24.58 13.58
C THR A 203 -16.35 24.39 15.09
N ALA A 204 -15.63 25.24 15.84
CA ALA A 204 -15.60 25.28 17.30
C ALA A 204 -16.52 26.38 17.82
#